data_AF-A0A9E1FEP6-F1
#
_entry.id   AF-A0A9E1FEP6-F1
#
_cell.length_a   1.000
_cell.length_b   1.000
_cell.length_c   1.000
_cell.angle_alpha   90.00
_cell.angle_beta   90.00
_cell.angle_gamma   90.00
#
_symmetry.space_group_name_H-M   'P 1'
#
loop_
_entity.id
_entity.type
_entity.pdbx_description
1 polymer ?
#
loop_
_entity_poly.entity_id
_entity_poly.type
_entity_poly.pdbx_seq_one_letter_code
_entity_poly.pdbx_strand_id
1 'polypeptide(L)'
;MEKINCATSNCEHNIKGVCLAGVISIGENAKCLSRIKREGGPLAQNFADVEAGEDVFDKDLESLVQCAAGECAFNNNGLCANAQIDVKDTAFATKCKTYLKK
;
A
#
# COMPACT_ATOMS: atom_id res chain seq x y z
N MET A 1 10.90 3.99 -5.83
CA MET A 1 9.70 4.46 -5.08
C MET A 1 10.11 4.48 -3.63
N GLU A 2 9.85 5.57 -2.90
CA GLU A 2 10.46 5.79 -1.58
C GLU A 2 9.67 5.13 -0.45
N LYS A 3 8.34 5.10 -0.51
CA LYS A 3 7.54 4.47 0.56
C LYS A 3 6.11 4.12 0.16
N ILE A 4 5.62 2.99 0.66
CA ILE A 4 4.20 2.62 0.55
C ILE A 4 3.61 2.45 1.95
N ASN A 5 2.73 3.37 2.34
CA ASN A 5 2.00 3.28 3.59
C ASN A 5 0.75 2.45 3.38
N CYS A 6 0.42 1.62 4.36
CA CYS A 6 -0.77 0.79 4.38
C CYS A 6 -1.56 1.05 5.65
N ALA A 7 -2.68 1.76 5.56
CA ALA A 7 -3.61 2.00 6.67
C ALA A 7 -4.87 1.12 6.56
N THR A 8 -4.75 -0.03 5.91
CA THR A 8 -5.83 -1.03 5.92
C THR A 8 -5.82 -1.81 7.23
N SER A 9 -7.01 -2.11 7.75
CA SER A 9 -7.20 -2.58 9.13
C SER A 9 -6.69 -3.99 9.41
N ASN A 10 -6.46 -4.80 8.37
CA ASN A 10 -6.01 -6.18 8.48
C ASN A 10 -5.45 -6.70 7.15
N CYS A 11 -4.54 -5.96 6.51
CA CYS A 11 -3.89 -6.46 5.29
C CYS A 11 -2.70 -7.34 5.66
N GLU A 12 -2.54 -8.49 5.03
CA GLU A 12 -1.42 -9.40 5.29
C GLU A 12 -0.07 -8.75 4.99
N HIS A 13 -0.03 -7.89 3.98
CA HIS A 13 1.16 -7.13 3.61
C HIS A 13 1.35 -5.86 4.45
N ASN A 14 0.40 -5.51 5.33
CA ASN A 14 0.57 -4.40 6.26
C ASN A 14 1.29 -4.88 7.51
N ILE A 15 2.43 -4.27 7.82
CA ILE A 15 3.10 -4.41 9.11
C ILE A 15 3.44 -3.00 9.59
N LYS A 16 2.96 -2.62 10.77
CA LYS A 16 3.16 -1.30 11.39
C LYS A 16 2.86 -0.12 10.46
N GLY A 17 1.90 -0.26 9.57
CA GLY A 17 1.50 0.80 8.64
C GLY A 17 2.33 0.86 7.35
N VAL A 18 3.23 -0.08 7.11
CA VAL A 18 4.05 -0.17 5.89
C VAL A 18 3.56 -1.35 5.05
N CYS A 19 3.39 -1.13 3.75
CA CYS A 19 3.08 -2.22 2.82
C CYS A 19 4.37 -2.93 2.41
N LEU A 20 4.47 -4.22 2.69
CA LEU A 20 5.62 -5.07 2.34
C LEU A 20 5.34 -5.96 1.12
N ALA A 21 4.32 -5.62 0.33
CA ALA A 21 4.02 -6.34 -0.91
C ALA A 21 5.10 -6.04 -1.97
N GLY A 22 5.68 -7.08 -2.58
CA GLY A 22 6.65 -6.90 -3.66
C GLY A 22 6.02 -6.30 -4.92
N VAL A 23 4.77 -6.66 -5.22
CA VAL A 23 3.99 -6.12 -6.35
C VAL A 23 2.63 -5.63 -5.88
N ILE A 24 2.30 -4.38 -6.20
CA ILE A 24 1.01 -3.76 -5.87
C ILE A 24 0.27 -3.41 -7.15
N SER A 25 -0.89 -4.02 -7.36
CA SER A 25 -1.76 -3.73 -8.49
C SER A 25 -2.90 -2.80 -8.06
N ILE A 26 -2.99 -1.65 -8.72
CA ILE A 26 -4.09 -0.69 -8.57
C ILE A 26 -5.01 -0.87 -9.78
N GLY A 27 -6.26 -1.26 -9.54
CA GLY A 27 -7.27 -1.44 -10.59
C GLY A 27 -7.78 -0.12 -11.18
N GLU A 28 -8.62 -0.22 -12.21
CA GLU A 28 -9.18 0.94 -12.95
C GLU A 28 -9.92 1.93 -12.03
N ASN A 29 -10.59 1.41 -11.00
CA ASN A 29 -11.30 2.19 -9.97
C ASN A 29 -10.37 2.77 -8.88
N ALA A 30 -9.06 2.82 -9.13
CA ALA A 30 -8.02 3.21 -8.17
C ALA A 30 -7.99 2.39 -6.86
N LYS A 31 -8.50 1.15 -6.88
CA LYS A 31 -8.49 0.24 -5.73
C LYS A 31 -7.23 -0.63 -5.75
N CYS A 32 -6.57 -0.74 -4.60
CA CYS A 32 -5.51 -1.72 -4.42
C CYS A 32 -6.09 -3.14 -4.45
N LEU A 33 -5.72 -3.91 -5.48
CA LEU A 33 -6.12 -5.29 -5.72
C LEU A 33 -5.17 -6.28 -5.04
N SER A 34 -3.92 -5.90 -4.78
CA SER A 34 -2.96 -6.71 -4.01
C SER A 34 -3.26 -6.77 -2.50
N ARG A 35 -4.37 -6.18 -2.06
CA ARG A 35 -4.82 -6.27 -0.67
C ARG A 35 -5.35 -7.67 -0.39
N ILE A 36 -4.66 -8.39 0.48
CA ILE A 36 -5.13 -9.66 1.03
C ILE A 36 -5.51 -9.44 2.49
N LYS A 37 -6.72 -9.84 2.88
CA LYS A 37 -7.21 -9.67 4.25
C LYS A 37 -6.68 -10.82 5.10
N ARG A 38 -5.96 -10.47 6.17
CA ARG A 38 -5.40 -11.41 7.14
C ARG A 38 -6.50 -12.19 7.83
N GLU A 39 -6.36 -13.52 7.87
CA GLU A 39 -7.21 -14.39 8.66
C GLU A 39 -7.12 -14.02 10.14
N GLY A 40 -8.26 -13.96 10.84
CA GLY A 40 -8.34 -13.44 12.21
C GLY A 40 -8.51 -11.92 12.31
N GLY A 41 -8.62 -11.22 11.17
CA GLY A 41 -9.09 -9.84 11.14
C GLY A 41 -8.14 -8.84 11.83
N PRO A 42 -8.67 -7.75 12.41
CA PRO A 42 -7.84 -6.73 13.06
C PRO A 42 -7.04 -7.24 14.26
N LEU A 43 -7.51 -8.29 14.94
CA LEU A 43 -6.77 -8.86 16.07
C LEU A 43 -5.46 -9.52 15.59
N ALA A 44 -5.51 -10.27 14.50
CA ALA A 44 -4.32 -10.86 13.88
C ALA A 44 -3.34 -9.80 13.34
N GLN A 45 -3.84 -8.61 12.96
CA GLN A 45 -2.98 -7.48 12.59
C GLN A 45 -2.15 -6.99 13.79
N ASN A 46 -2.78 -6.84 14.97
CA ASN A 46 -2.06 -6.41 16.17
C ASN A 46 -0.94 -7.39 16.56
N PHE A 47 -1.18 -8.69 16.45
CA PHE A 47 -0.13 -9.69 16.69
C PHE A 47 1.04 -9.54 15.73
N ALA A 48 0.77 -9.35 14.45
CA ALA A 48 1.79 -9.11 13.44
C ALA A 48 2.63 -7.86 13.74
N ASP A 49 1.97 -6.79 14.16
CA ASP A 49 2.62 -5.52 14.48
C ASP A 49 3.49 -5.64 15.74
N VAL A 50 3.09 -6.45 16.71
CA VAL A 50 3.88 -6.74 17.91
C VAL A 50 5.09 -7.63 17.58
N GLU A 51 4.89 -8.68 16.79
CA GLU A 51 5.93 -9.66 16.45
C GLU A 51 7.03 -9.09 15.55
N ALA A 52 6.69 -8.13 14.69
CA ALA A 52 7.63 -7.62 13.70
C ALA A 52 8.79 -6.77 14.24
N GLY A 53 8.79 -6.41 15.53
CA GLY A 53 9.89 -5.66 16.16
C GLY A 53 10.13 -4.29 15.51
N GLU A 54 11.29 -3.67 15.75
CA GLU A 54 11.65 -2.36 15.16
C GLU A 54 12.29 -2.48 13.76
N ASP A 55 12.69 -3.68 13.34
CA ASP A 55 13.48 -3.93 12.12
C ASP A 55 12.71 -3.76 10.79
N VAL A 56 11.40 -3.48 10.84
CA VAL A 56 10.55 -3.30 9.64
C VAL A 56 10.93 -2.04 8.87
N PHE A 57 11.50 -1.04 9.53
CA PHE A 57 11.83 0.25 8.94
C PHE A 57 13.18 0.29 8.21
N ASP A 58 14.06 -0.70 8.43
CA ASP A 58 15.41 -0.78 7.85
C ASP A 58 15.46 -1.50 6.49
N LYS A 59 14.35 -2.07 6.03
CA LYS A 59 14.30 -2.75 4.73
C LYS A 59 13.97 -1.75 3.64
N ASP A 60 14.98 -1.40 2.84
CA ASP A 60 14.81 -0.85 1.49
C ASP A 60 14.03 -1.86 0.62
N LEU A 61 12.71 -1.82 0.73
CA LEU A 61 11.80 -2.66 -0.02
C LEU A 61 11.43 -1.94 -1.32
N GLU A 62 12.04 -2.38 -2.41
CA GLU A 62 11.61 -2.01 -3.75
C GLU A 62 10.27 -2.69 -4.08
N SER A 63 9.17 -1.98 -3.84
CA SER A 63 7.84 -2.39 -4.30
C SER A 63 7.58 -1.87 -5.72
N LEU A 64 7.17 -2.76 -6.61
CA LEU A 64 6.69 -2.40 -7.95
C LEU A 64 5.19 -2.15 -7.92
N VAL A 65 4.75 -1.00 -8.43
CA VAL A 65 3.33 -0.63 -8.43
C VAL A 65 2.78 -0.56 -9.84
N GLN A 66 1.92 -1.50 -10.18
CA GLN A 66 1.14 -1.51 -11.42
C GLN A 66 -0.12 -0.68 -11.22
N CYS A 67 -0.43 0.21 -12.16
CA CYS A 67 -1.59 1.10 -12.08
C CYS A 67 -2.40 1.04 -13.36
N ALA A 68 -3.61 0.49 -13.29
CA ALA A 68 -4.59 0.50 -14.38
C ALA A 68 -5.54 1.70 -14.32
N ALA A 69 -5.44 2.55 -13.29
CA ALA A 69 -6.28 3.73 -13.18
C ALA A 69 -5.89 4.78 -14.24
N GLY A 70 -6.75 4.97 -15.25
CA GLY A 70 -6.51 5.91 -16.35
C GLY A 70 -6.48 7.39 -15.92
N GLU A 71 -7.22 7.74 -14.86
CA GLU A 71 -7.25 9.12 -14.32
C GLU A 71 -6.15 9.39 -13.27
N CYS A 72 -5.15 8.53 -13.17
CA CYS A 72 -4.05 8.70 -12.21
C CYS A 72 -2.94 9.57 -12.82
N ALA A 73 -2.70 10.75 -12.23
CA ALA A 73 -1.66 11.69 -12.67
C ALA A 73 -0.23 11.14 -12.61
N PHE A 74 -0.01 10.05 -11.87
CA PHE A 74 1.29 9.39 -11.71
C PHE A 74 1.37 8.05 -12.44
N ASN A 75 0.34 7.69 -13.22
CA ASN A 75 0.37 6.51 -14.06
C ASN A 75 1.22 6.79 -15.30
N ASN A 76 2.34 6.10 -15.39
CA ASN A 76 3.24 6.12 -16.53
C ASN A 76 3.24 4.74 -17.18
N ASN A 77 2.46 4.58 -18.26
CA ASN A 77 2.35 3.35 -19.03
C ASN A 77 2.03 2.09 -18.19
N GLY A 78 1.10 2.20 -17.25
CA GLY A 78 0.68 1.07 -16.42
C GLY A 78 1.52 0.89 -15.15
N LEU A 79 2.52 1.74 -14.92
CA LEU A 79 3.35 1.75 -13.71
C LEU A 79 3.17 3.07 -12.95
N CYS A 80 3.06 3.00 -11.63
CA CYS A 80 2.95 4.21 -10.81
C CYS A 80 4.35 4.78 -10.54
N ALA A 81 4.59 6.01 -11.02
CA ALA A 81 5.83 6.75 -10.84
C ALA A 81 5.83 7.65 -9.58
N ASN A 82 4.86 7.46 -8.68
CA ASN A 82 4.76 8.26 -7.47
C ASN A 82 5.86 7.88 -6.46
N ALA A 83 6.38 8.84 -5.72
CA ALA A 83 7.35 8.60 -4.65
C ALA A 83 6.72 7.91 -3.43
N GLN A 84 5.46 8.24 -3.12
CA GLN A 84 4.74 7.72 -1.95
C GLN A 84 3.28 7.35 -2.25
N ILE A 85 2.79 6.23 -1.71
CA ILE A 85 1.39 5.78 -1.87
C ILE A 85 0.79 5.43 -0.51
N ASP A 86 -0.49 5.80 -0.29
CA ASP A 86 -1.25 5.43 0.91
C ASP A 86 -2.41 4.46 0.57
N VAL A 87 -2.30 3.20 0.98
CA VAL A 87 -3.34 2.18 0.81
C VAL A 87 -4.32 2.22 1.98
N LYS A 88 -5.62 2.49 1.76
CA LYS A 88 -6.63 2.62 2.85
C LYS A 88 -7.93 1.86 2.56
N ASP A 89 -8.64 1.48 3.63
CA ASP A 89 -9.98 0.86 3.59
C ASP A 89 -11.09 1.93 3.47
N THR A 90 -11.14 2.66 2.36
CA THR A 90 -12.17 3.70 2.14
C THR A 90 -12.94 3.50 0.83
N ALA A 91 -14.18 3.99 0.79
CA ALA A 91 -15.04 3.92 -0.40
C ALA A 91 -14.42 4.64 -1.61
N PHE A 92 -13.71 5.74 -1.37
CA PHE A 92 -12.85 6.40 -2.35
C PHE A 92 -11.44 5.88 -2.21
N ALA A 93 -10.96 5.27 -3.28
CA ALA A 93 -9.86 4.34 -3.26
C ALA A 93 -8.48 5.02 -3.29
N THR A 94 -7.45 4.23 -2.95
CA THR A 94 -6.02 4.51 -3.05
C THR A 94 -5.64 5.07 -4.42
N LYS A 95 -5.78 6.38 -4.60
CA LYS A 95 -5.13 7.02 -5.74
C LYS A 95 -3.64 7.08 -5.39
N CYS A 96 -2.76 6.69 -6.31
CA CYS A 96 -1.39 7.22 -6.34
C CYS A 96 -1.54 8.75 -6.43
N LYS A 97 -1.75 9.39 -5.29
CA LYS A 97 -1.91 10.82 -5.09
C LYS A 97 -0.78 11.16 -4.13
N THR A 98 0.17 11.93 -4.60
CA THR A 98 0.97 12.72 -3.67
C THR A 98 0.01 13.57 -2.84
N TYR A 99 -0.01 13.41 -1.52
CA TYR A 99 -0.30 14.54 -0.65
C TYR A 99 0.88 15.50 -0.82
N LEU A 100 0.90 16.28 -1.91
CA LEU A 100 1.73 17.47 -1.96
C LEU A 100 1.14 18.39 -0.89
N LYS A 101 1.78 18.47 0.29
CA LYS A 101 1.73 19.69 1.07
C LYS A 101 2.28 20.78 0.14
N LYS A 102 1.39 21.60 -0.40
CA LYS A 102 1.77 22.93 -0.88
C LYS A 102 2.37 23.71 0.28
#